data_AF-A0A937N5Y1-F1
#
_entry.id   AF-A0A937N5Y1-F1
#
_cell.length_a   1.000
_cell.length_b   1.000
_cell.length_c   1.000
_cell.angle_alpha   90.00
_cell.angle_beta   90.00
_cell.angle_gamma   90.00
#
_symmetry.space_group_name_H-M   'P 1'
#
loop_
_entity.id
_entity.type
_entity.pdbx_description
1 polymer ?
#
loop_
_entity_poly.entity_id
_entity_poly.type
_entity_poly.pdbx_seq_one_letter_code
_entity_poly.pdbx_strand_id
1 'polypeptide(L)'
;MLLQPSMSLRNFSFCSPLASGWTNEHYRCGRFEEALKVLPKHGDTFQVPVSLLVQAMVHQRLGHEDEARRLLRQGIAEMEQRIPTIDGPPLADYMPARWVVWTTHQVLRREAEKLIDDETNR
;
A
#
# COMPACT_ATOMS: atom_id res chain seq x y z
N MET A 1 52.44 7.36 -11.47
CA MET A 1 51.35 7.03 -12.42
C MET A 1 50.47 5.98 -11.77
N LEU A 2 49.38 6.37 -11.11
CA LEU A 2 48.28 5.49 -10.71
C LEU A 2 46.99 6.32 -10.81
N LEU A 3 46.21 6.05 -11.85
CA LEU A 3 44.90 6.65 -12.12
C LEU A 3 43.86 5.94 -11.24
N GLN A 4 43.15 6.70 -10.39
CA GLN A 4 41.95 6.21 -9.74
C GLN A 4 40.76 6.26 -10.71
N PRO A 5 39.87 5.25 -10.74
CA PRO A 5 38.66 5.33 -11.55
C PRO A 5 37.63 6.23 -10.86
N SER A 6 37.13 7.19 -11.64
CA SER A 6 36.04 8.08 -11.29
C SER A 6 34.76 7.30 -11.03
N MET A 7 34.27 7.34 -9.78
CA MET A 7 32.89 6.95 -9.50
C MET A 7 31.94 8.05 -9.99
N SER A 8 31.33 7.75 -11.12
CA SER A 8 30.25 8.49 -11.75
C SER A 8 29.04 8.56 -10.80
N LEU A 9 28.84 9.71 -10.16
CA LEU A 9 27.58 10.10 -9.51
C LEU A 9 26.49 10.21 -10.58
N ARG A 10 25.84 9.10 -10.92
CA ARG A 10 24.61 9.10 -11.72
C ARG A 10 23.43 8.74 -10.81
N ASN A 11 22.61 9.74 -10.58
CA ASN A 11 21.19 9.64 -10.27
C ASN A 11 20.84 8.93 -8.96
N PHE A 12 21.31 9.47 -7.84
CA PHE A 12 20.52 9.43 -6.62
C PHE A 12 19.35 10.39 -6.77
N SER A 13 18.25 9.91 -7.35
CA SER A 13 16.94 10.55 -7.24
C SER A 13 16.47 10.37 -5.80
N PHE A 14 17.02 11.20 -4.92
CA PHE A 14 16.65 11.36 -3.54
C PHE A 14 15.33 12.12 -3.52
N CYS A 15 14.21 11.39 -3.47
CA CYS A 15 12.90 11.74 -2.90
C CYS A 15 11.83 10.85 -3.57
N SER A 16 11.72 9.58 -3.14
CA SER A 16 10.43 8.89 -3.28
C SER A 16 9.55 9.46 -2.19
N PRO A 17 8.48 10.23 -2.50
CA PRO A 17 7.59 10.72 -1.47
C PRO A 17 7.00 9.50 -0.78
N LEU A 18 6.98 9.54 0.55
CA LEU A 18 6.23 8.63 1.39
C LEU A 18 4.73 8.76 1.00
N ALA A 19 4.32 8.01 -0.02
CA ALA A 19 2.95 7.96 -0.54
C ALA A 19 1.94 7.41 0.50
N SER A 20 2.43 6.96 1.66
CA SER A 20 1.65 6.46 2.78
C SER A 20 1.01 7.55 3.64
N GLY A 21 1.57 8.77 3.70
CA GLY A 21 1.01 9.85 4.52
C GLY A 21 -0.19 10.55 3.87
N TRP A 22 -0.03 10.93 2.61
CA TRP A 22 -0.98 11.78 1.88
C TRP A 22 -2.27 11.04 1.50
N THR A 23 -2.16 9.77 1.12
CA THR A 23 -3.31 8.91 0.78
C THR A 23 -4.26 8.75 1.96
N ASN A 24 -3.71 8.60 3.18
CA ASN A 24 -4.50 8.47 4.41
C ASN A 24 -5.19 9.79 4.79
N GLU A 25 -4.54 10.93 4.58
CA GLU A 25 -5.17 12.24 4.81
C GLU A 25 -6.39 12.46 3.89
N HIS A 26 -6.24 12.26 2.58
CA HIS A 26 -7.34 12.42 1.63
C HIS A 26 -8.51 11.49 1.97
N TYR A 27 -8.22 10.22 2.28
CA TYR A 27 -9.25 9.26 2.69
C TYR A 27 -9.98 9.71 3.97
N ARG A 28 -9.24 10.12 5.00
CA ARG A 28 -9.81 10.54 6.29
C ARG A 28 -10.61 11.83 6.21
N CYS A 29 -10.31 12.69 5.25
CA CYS A 29 -11.09 13.89 4.97
C CYS A 29 -12.28 13.66 4.04
N GLY A 30 -12.57 12.42 3.63
CA GLY A 30 -13.66 12.11 2.69
C GLY A 30 -13.38 12.54 1.25
N ARG A 31 -12.14 12.93 0.93
CA ARG A 31 -11.69 13.31 -0.42
C ARG A 31 -11.28 12.06 -1.20
N PHE A 32 -12.28 11.22 -1.47
CA PHE A 32 -12.10 9.87 -2.00
C PHE A 32 -11.55 9.85 -3.43
N GLU A 33 -12.02 10.73 -4.30
CA GLU A 33 -11.53 10.82 -5.68
C GLU A 33 -10.07 11.28 -5.74
N GLU A 34 -9.68 12.22 -4.87
CA GLU A 34 -8.30 12.67 -4.73
C GLU A 34 -7.42 11.56 -4.17
N ALA A 35 -7.92 10.77 -3.22
CA ALA A 35 -7.21 9.61 -2.69
C ALA A 35 -6.85 8.63 -3.82
N LEU A 36 -7.75 8.35 -4.76
CA LEU A 36 -7.46 7.48 -5.92
C LEU A 36 -6.36 8.02 -6.84
N LYS A 37 -6.23 9.35 -6.96
CA LYS A 37 -5.21 9.97 -7.83
C LYS A 37 -3.80 9.83 -7.25
N VAL A 38 -3.68 9.79 -5.93
CA VAL A 38 -2.39 9.73 -5.22
C VAL A 38 -1.99 8.32 -4.80
N LEU A 39 -2.91 7.36 -4.83
CA LEU A 39 -2.59 5.96 -4.53
C LEU A 39 -1.66 5.37 -5.60
N PRO A 40 -0.52 4.78 -5.20
CA PRO A 40 0.42 4.25 -6.16
C PRO A 40 -0.19 3.02 -6.86
N LYS A 41 -0.15 3.05 -8.20
CA LYS A 41 -0.62 1.93 -9.05
C LYS A 41 0.37 0.77 -9.09
N HIS A 42 1.63 1.07 -8.83
CA HIS A 42 2.76 0.15 -8.79
C HIS A 42 3.64 0.55 -7.61
N GLY A 43 4.26 -0.43 -6.96
CA GLY A 43 5.10 -0.17 -5.80
C GLY A 43 5.89 -1.41 -5.39
N ASP A 44 6.62 -1.28 -4.30
CA ASP A 44 7.34 -2.39 -3.68
C ASP A 44 6.42 -3.38 -2.96
N THR A 45 7.03 -4.38 -2.34
CA THR A 45 6.39 -5.46 -1.58
C THR A 45 5.44 -4.97 -0.49
N PHE A 46 5.67 -3.79 0.08
CA PHE A 46 4.80 -3.17 1.08
C PHE A 46 3.70 -2.32 0.44
N GLN A 47 4.04 -1.55 -0.60
CA GLN A 47 3.13 -0.55 -1.15
C GLN A 47 1.98 -1.16 -1.92
N VAL A 48 2.20 -2.26 -2.67
CA VAL A 48 1.17 -2.84 -3.54
C VAL A 48 -0.04 -3.34 -2.75
N PRO A 49 0.09 -4.21 -1.72
CA PRO A 49 -1.10 -4.72 -1.06
C PRO A 49 -1.81 -3.63 -0.24
N VAL A 50 -1.07 -2.73 0.42
CA VAL A 50 -1.64 -1.54 1.10
C VAL A 50 -2.49 -0.70 0.13
N SER A 51 -1.96 -0.41 -1.06
CA SER A 51 -2.65 0.45 -2.02
C SER A 51 -3.91 -0.20 -2.57
N LEU A 52 -3.91 -1.52 -2.76
CA LEU A 52 -5.11 -2.26 -3.17
C LEU A 52 -6.20 -2.23 -2.10
N LEU A 53 -5.84 -2.41 -0.82
CA LEU A 53 -6.80 -2.37 0.29
C LEU A 53 -7.40 -0.97 0.46
N VAL A 54 -6.58 0.09 0.39
CA VAL A 54 -7.09 1.47 0.48
C VAL A 54 -7.96 1.82 -0.72
N GLN A 55 -7.59 1.40 -1.94
CA GLN A 55 -8.46 1.58 -3.11
C GLN A 55 -9.79 0.84 -2.93
N ALA A 56 -9.80 -0.38 -2.39
CA ALA A 56 -11.03 -1.11 -2.11
C ALA A 56 -11.96 -0.32 -1.17
N MET A 57 -11.41 0.22 -0.08
CA MET A 57 -12.16 1.06 0.87
C MET A 57 -12.70 2.32 0.21
N VAL A 58 -11.89 2.98 -0.63
CA VAL A 58 -12.29 4.19 -1.37
C VAL A 58 -13.41 3.88 -2.36
N HIS A 59 -13.29 2.82 -3.15
CA HIS A 59 -14.32 2.39 -4.10
C HIS A 59 -15.63 2.05 -3.39
N GLN A 60 -15.57 1.40 -2.23
CA GLN A 60 -16.76 1.13 -1.42
C GLN A 60 -17.46 2.42 -1.00
N ARG A 61 -16.71 3.41 -0.50
CA ARG A 61 -17.25 4.73 -0.12
C ARG A 61 -17.87 5.52 -1.27
N LEU A 62 -17.45 5.24 -2.51
CA LEU A 62 -18.00 5.84 -3.72
C LEU A 62 -19.20 5.05 -4.29
N GLY A 63 -19.59 3.93 -3.68
CA GLY A 63 -20.67 3.05 -4.16
C GLY A 63 -20.26 2.10 -5.29
N HIS A 64 -18.96 1.95 -5.57
CA HIS A 64 -18.42 1.04 -6.57
C HIS A 64 -18.18 -0.36 -5.98
N GLU A 65 -19.24 -1.04 -5.54
CA GLU A 65 -19.14 -2.30 -4.76
C GLU A 65 -18.34 -3.42 -5.46
N ASP A 66 -18.61 -3.68 -6.74
CA ASP A 66 -17.95 -4.77 -7.47
C ASP A 66 -16.44 -4.55 -7.56
N GLU A 67 -16.05 -3.30 -7.79
CA GLU A 67 -14.65 -2.91 -7.86
C GLU A 67 -13.98 -2.97 -6.48
N ALA A 68 -14.70 -2.57 -5.43
CA ALA A 68 -14.22 -2.72 -4.05
C ALA A 68 -13.95 -4.18 -3.70
N ARG A 69 -14.88 -5.10 -4.01
CA ARG A 69 -14.71 -6.55 -3.78
C ARG A 69 -13.58 -7.14 -4.62
N ARG A 70 -13.43 -6.69 -5.86
CA ARG A 70 -12.33 -7.13 -6.74
C ARG A 70 -10.97 -6.73 -6.16
N LEU A 71 -10.83 -5.46 -5.76
CA LEU A 71 -9.59 -4.92 -5.20
C LEU A 71 -9.26 -5.52 -3.83
N LEU A 72 -10.25 -5.76 -2.97
CA LEU A 72 -10.05 -6.44 -1.69
C LEU A 72 -9.45 -7.84 -1.89
N ARG A 73 -10.06 -8.66 -2.77
CA ARG A 73 -9.55 -10.00 -3.07
C ARG A 73 -8.13 -9.96 -3.63
N GLN A 74 -7.85 -9.01 -4.52
CA GLN A 74 -6.51 -8.82 -5.08
C GLN A 74 -5.50 -8.41 -4.00
N GLY A 75 -5.86 -7.49 -3.12
CA GLY A 75 -5.01 -7.05 -2.01
C GLY A 75 -4.68 -8.19 -1.04
N ILE A 76 -5.66 -9.03 -0.70
CA ILE A 76 -5.45 -10.22 0.14
C ILE A 76 -4.50 -11.21 -0.54
N ALA A 77 -4.70 -11.50 -1.83
CA ALA A 77 -3.82 -12.41 -2.56
C ALA A 77 -2.36 -11.90 -2.61
N GLU A 78 -2.17 -10.59 -2.85
CA GLU A 78 -0.84 -9.97 -2.84
C GLU A 78 -0.20 -10.00 -1.44
N MET A 79 -0.98 -9.80 -0.37
CA MET A 79 -0.50 -9.96 1.00
C MET A 79 -0.02 -11.39 1.27
N GLU A 80 -0.83 -12.40 0.91
CA GLU A 80 -0.52 -13.80 1.15
C GLU A 80 0.70 -14.26 0.34
N GLN A 81 0.84 -13.77 -0.89
CA GLN A 81 1.98 -14.09 -1.75
C GLN A 81 3.29 -13.46 -1.25
N ARG A 82 3.24 -12.20 -0.80
CA ARG A 82 4.44 -11.41 -0.51
C ARG A 82 4.84 -11.41 0.96
N ILE A 83 3.85 -11.44 1.84
CA ILE A 83 4.02 -11.32 3.30
C ILE A 83 3.16 -12.37 4.02
N PRO A 84 3.38 -13.67 3.75
CA PRO A 84 2.55 -14.74 4.32
C PRO A 84 2.63 -14.80 5.85
N THR A 85 3.79 -14.42 6.41
CA THR A 85 4.10 -14.56 7.84
C THR A 85 4.73 -13.29 8.42
N ILE A 86 4.52 -13.09 9.72
CA ILE A 86 5.16 -12.05 10.52
C ILE A 86 6.67 -12.27 10.63
N ASP A 87 7.10 -13.53 10.63
CA ASP A 87 8.50 -13.94 10.66
C ASP A 87 9.13 -13.87 9.27
N GLY A 88 10.43 -13.55 9.23
CA GLY A 88 11.22 -13.49 8.01
C GLY A 88 12.13 -12.26 7.93
N PRO A 89 12.89 -12.11 6.84
CA PRO A 89 13.75 -10.96 6.64
C PRO A 89 12.94 -9.66 6.46
N PRO A 90 13.56 -8.49 6.68
CA PRO A 90 12.98 -7.19 6.34
C PRO A 90 12.50 -7.15 4.88
N LEU A 91 11.39 -6.46 4.64
CA LEU A 91 10.74 -6.40 3.33
C LEU A 91 11.22 -5.23 2.46
N ALA A 92 11.85 -4.24 3.08
CA ALA A 92 12.43 -3.09 2.42
C ALA A 92 13.56 -2.51 3.29
N ASP A 93 14.58 -1.95 2.65
CA ASP A 93 15.76 -1.38 3.33
C ASP A 93 15.39 -0.22 4.28
N TYR A 94 14.32 0.50 3.95
CA TYR A 94 13.83 1.64 4.74
C TYR A 94 12.85 1.22 5.86
N MET A 95 12.45 -0.05 5.93
CA MET A 95 11.52 -0.57 6.92
C MET A 95 12.07 -1.86 7.57
N PRO A 96 12.95 -1.71 8.59
CA PRO A 96 13.73 -2.83 9.12
C PRO A 96 12.88 -3.85 9.89
N ALA A 97 11.68 -3.46 10.35
CA ALA A 97 10.81 -4.30 11.16
C ALA A 97 9.68 -4.91 10.31
N ARG A 98 9.87 -6.15 9.84
CA ARG A 98 8.85 -6.92 9.11
C ARG A 98 7.52 -6.97 9.85
N TRP A 99 7.54 -7.10 11.17
CA TRP A 99 6.32 -7.15 11.98
C TRP A 99 5.46 -5.89 11.87
N VAL A 100 6.07 -4.71 11.71
CA VAL A 100 5.33 -3.45 11.49
C VAL A 100 4.58 -3.53 10.18
N VAL A 101 5.30 -3.91 9.11
CA VAL A 101 4.75 -4.06 7.76
C VAL A 101 3.57 -5.03 7.79
N TRP A 102 3.76 -6.22 8.35
CA TRP A 102 2.74 -7.26 8.44
C TRP A 102 1.52 -6.78 9.23
N THR A 103 1.73 -6.14 10.38
CA THR A 103 0.64 -5.65 11.24
C THR A 103 -0.18 -4.57 10.54
N THR A 104 0.47 -3.62 9.85
CA THR A 104 -0.22 -2.58 9.07
C THR A 104 -1.12 -3.19 8.01
N HIS A 105 -0.66 -4.21 7.30
CA HIS A 105 -1.48 -4.91 6.31
C HIS A 105 -2.69 -5.62 6.94
N GLN A 106 -2.50 -6.30 8.08
CA GLN A 106 -3.61 -6.99 8.75
C GLN A 106 -4.66 -6.02 9.29
N VAL A 107 -4.25 -4.86 9.79
CA VAL A 107 -5.18 -3.81 10.22
C VAL A 107 -5.98 -3.30 9.03
N LEU A 108 -5.32 -2.90 7.93
CA LEU A 108 -6.00 -2.39 6.74
C LEU A 108 -6.93 -3.43 6.10
N ARG A 109 -6.51 -4.70 6.08
CA ARG A 109 -7.35 -5.81 5.59
C ARG A 109 -8.65 -5.88 6.37
N ARG A 110 -8.57 -5.91 7.71
CA ARG A 110 -9.75 -5.99 8.58
C ARG A 110 -10.66 -4.78 8.43
N GLU A 111 -10.09 -3.58 8.28
CA GLU A 111 -10.87 -2.36 8.03
C GLU A 111 -11.60 -2.43 6.69
N ALA A 112 -10.94 -2.91 5.63
CA ALA A 112 -11.54 -3.06 4.31
C ALA A 112 -12.63 -4.14 4.28
N GLU A 113 -12.37 -5.31 4.86
CA GLU A 113 -13.35 -6.40 5.01
C GLU A 113 -14.60 -5.88 5.73
N LYS A 114 -14.42 -5.27 6.91
CA LYS A 114 -15.54 -4.73 7.68
C LYS A 114 -16.34 -3.68 6.90
N LEU A 115 -15.67 -2.74 6.24
CA LEU A 115 -16.34 -1.68 5.50
C LEU A 115 -17.21 -2.23 4.36
N ILE A 116 -16.69 -3.22 3.62
CA ILE A 116 -17.38 -3.81 2.47
C ILE A 116 -18.52 -4.74 2.93
N ASP A 117 -18.33 -5.50 4.00
CA ASP A 117 -19.35 -6.42 4.53
C ASP A 117 -20.51 -5.67 5.23
N ASP A 118 -20.22 -4.60 5.98
CA ASP A 118 -21.23 -3.82 6.71
C ASP A 118 -22.14 -3.02 5.76
N GLU A 119 -21.61 -2.50 4.65
CA GLU A 119 -22.40 -1.70 3.68
C GLU A 119 -23.19 -2.57 2.70
N THR A 120 -22.76 -3.80 2.41
CA THR A 120 -23.52 -4.76 1.58
C THR A 120 -24.82 -5.23 2.27
N ASN A 121 -24.88 -5.18 3.61
CA ASN A 121 -26.01 -5.68 4.41
C ASN A 121 -27.05 -4.60 4.77
N ARG A 122 -26.97 -3.39 4.20
CA ARG A 122 -27.93 -2.29 4.41
C ARG A 122 -28.93 -2.17 3.27
#